data_AF-A0A9D4RCN2-F1
#
_entry.id   AF-A0A9D4RCN2-F1
#
_cell.length_a   1.000
_cell.length_b   1.000
_cell.length_c   1.000
_cell.angle_alpha   90.00
_cell.angle_beta   90.00
_cell.angle_gamma   90.00
#
_symmetry.space_group_name_H-M   'P 1'
#
loop_
_entity.id
_entity.type
_entity.pdbx_description
1 polymer ?
#
loop_
_entity_poly.entity_id
_entity_poly.type
_entity_poly.pdbx_seq_one_letter_code
_entity_poly.pdbx_strand_id
1 'polypeptide(L)'
;MLALDMDSSQTSRAHVKVIIIDCSCMGYIDTQGINALLVVGEEYRRAGVAILFSGCTPCVWAALNRSDFFSTVSKERVFSS
;
A
#
# COMPACT_ATOMS: atom_id res chain seq x y z
N MET A 1 11.93 16.14 46.85
CA MET A 1 11.01 16.98 46.06
C MET A 1 11.91 18.00 45.37
N LEU A 2 12.28 17.83 44.11
CA LEU A 2 11.41 17.65 42.95
C LEU A 2 11.85 16.45 42.10
N ALA A 3 10.85 15.67 41.68
CA ALA A 3 11.00 14.72 40.60
C ALA A 3 11.43 15.50 39.35
N LEU A 4 12.54 15.12 38.74
CA LEU A 4 12.67 15.28 37.31
C LEU A 4 11.72 14.22 36.75
N ASP A 5 10.47 14.62 36.55
CA ASP A 5 9.55 13.85 35.74
C ASP A 5 10.25 13.68 34.38
N MET A 6 10.85 12.50 34.19
CA MET A 6 11.15 11.98 32.88
C MET A 6 9.80 11.96 32.20
N ASP A 7 9.54 13.00 31.41
CA ASP A 7 8.46 13.02 30.45
C ASP A 7 8.72 11.83 29.53
N SER A 8 8.13 10.71 29.93
CA SER A 8 7.88 9.55 29.12
C SER A 8 6.81 10.00 28.16
N SER A 9 7.17 10.93 27.27
CA SER A 9 6.48 11.20 26.03
C SER A 9 6.48 9.87 25.31
N GLN A 10 5.48 9.06 25.65
CA GLN A 10 5.14 7.83 25.00
C GLN A 10 4.71 8.30 23.63
N THR A 11 5.69 8.51 22.74
CA THR A 11 5.42 8.58 21.32
C THR A 11 4.83 7.23 21.03
N SER A 12 3.50 7.10 21.13
CA SER A 12 2.80 5.90 20.77
C SER A 12 3.17 5.70 19.31
N ARG A 13 4.17 4.85 19.06
CA ARG A 13 4.72 4.64 17.73
C ARG A 13 3.53 4.22 16.90
N ALA A 14 3.08 5.11 16.00
CA ALA A 14 1.82 4.92 15.30
C ALA A 14 1.89 3.55 14.61
N HIS A 15 1.04 2.63 15.07
CA HIS A 15 1.04 1.27 14.55
C HIS A 15 0.30 1.29 13.22
N VAL A 16 1.04 1.56 12.14
CA VAL A 16 0.47 1.58 10.79
C VAL A 16 -0.09 0.21 10.47
N LYS A 17 -1.40 0.14 10.21
CA LYS A 17 -2.10 -1.09 9.83
C LYS A 17 -2.37 -1.18 8.34
N VAL A 18 -2.52 -0.03 7.69
CA VAL A 18 -2.93 0.08 6.31
C VAL A 18 -2.19 1.24 5.65
N ILE A 19 -1.76 1.03 4.41
CA ILE A 19 -1.26 2.07 3.52
C ILE A 19 -2.16 2.08 2.28
N ILE A 20 -2.62 3.26 1.88
CA ILE A 20 -3.39 3.46 0.67
C ILE A 20 -2.48 4.15 -0.35
N ILE A 21 -2.29 3.52 -1.50
CA ILE A 21 -1.52 4.06 -2.62
C ILE A 21 -2.51 4.67 -3.61
N ASP A 22 -2.53 6.01 -3.68
CA ASP A 22 -3.33 6.73 -4.65
C ASP A 22 -2.71 6.63 -6.05
N CYS A 23 -3.41 5.94 -6.94
CA CYS A 23 -3.04 5.70 -8.33
C CYS A 23 -3.80 6.63 -9.30
N SER A 24 -4.53 7.62 -8.81
CA SER A 24 -5.35 8.53 -9.64
C SER A 24 -4.54 9.26 -10.73
N CYS A 25 -3.27 9.59 -10.44
CA CYS A 25 -2.35 10.21 -11.39
C CYS A 25 -1.65 9.22 -12.33
N MET A 26 -1.90 7.91 -12.20
CA MET A 26 -1.23 6.87 -12.98
C MET A 26 -1.96 6.66 -14.33
N GLY A 27 -1.45 7.29 -15.39
CA GLY A 27 -2.04 7.18 -16.73
C GLY A 27 -1.77 5.84 -17.42
N TYR A 28 -0.67 5.17 -17.09
CA TYR A 28 -0.31 3.84 -17.56
C TYR A 28 0.66 3.18 -16.57
N ILE A 29 0.81 1.86 -16.66
CA ILE A 29 1.81 1.09 -15.92
C ILE A 29 2.39 0.02 -16.85
N ASP A 30 3.71 -0.16 -16.83
CA ASP A 30 4.39 -1.22 -17.57
C ASP A 30 4.65 -2.44 -16.68
N THR A 31 5.27 -3.48 -17.25
CA THR A 31 5.60 -4.71 -16.52
C THR A 31 6.50 -4.45 -15.31
N GLN A 32 7.43 -3.50 -15.40
CA GLN A 32 8.35 -3.19 -14.30
C GLN A 32 7.63 -2.48 -13.15
N GLY A 33 6.70 -1.58 -13.47
CA GLY A 33 5.82 -0.95 -12.50
C GLY A 33 4.94 -1.97 -11.78
N ILE A 34 4.35 -2.92 -12.51
CA ILE A 34 3.53 -4.00 -11.92
C ILE A 34 4.38 -4.84 -10.96
N ASN A 35 5.59 -5.24 -11.37
CA ASN A 35 6.52 -5.98 -10.52
C ASN A 35 6.90 -5.20 -9.25
N ALA A 36 7.09 -3.88 -9.35
CA ALA A 36 7.34 -3.03 -8.20
C ALA A 36 6.15 -3.03 -7.23
N LEU A 37 4.91 -2.92 -7.73
CA LEU A 37 3.71 -2.98 -6.88
C LEU A 37 3.55 -4.33 -6.18
N LEU A 38 3.93 -5.43 -6.84
CA LEU A 38 3.93 -6.77 -6.24
C LEU A 38 4.93 -6.89 -5.10
N VAL A 39 6.16 -6.42 -5.30
CA VAL A 39 7.18 -6.40 -4.25
C VAL A 39 6.72 -5.56 -3.06
N VAL A 40 6.13 -4.38 -3.31
CA VAL A 40 5.55 -3.53 -2.25
C VAL A 40 4.45 -4.28 -1.50
N GLY A 41 3.50 -4.90 -2.21
CA GLY A 41 2.43 -5.69 -1.59
C GLY A 41 2.96 -6.79 -0.68
N GLU A 42 3.96 -7.54 -1.13
CA GLU A 42 4.56 -8.64 -0.38
C GLU A 42 5.37 -8.19 0.84
N GLU A 43 6.21 -7.16 0.70
CA GLU A 43 7.02 -6.66 1.81
C GLU A 43 6.16 -6.09 2.94
N TYR A 44 5.12 -5.32 2.62
CA TYR A 44 4.22 -4.79 3.64
C TYR A 44 3.32 -5.86 4.24
N ARG A 45 2.87 -6.86 3.44
CA ARG A 45 2.16 -8.03 3.96
C ARG A 45 3.02 -8.78 4.99
N ARG A 46 4.31 -9.00 4.71
CA ARG A 46 5.27 -9.60 5.65
C ARG A 46 5.46 -8.76 6.92
N ALA A 47 5.35 -7.44 6.82
CA ALA A 47 5.38 -6.53 7.95
C ALA A 47 4.05 -6.42 8.72
N GLY A 48 2.99 -7.13 8.30
CA GLY A 48 1.66 -7.06 8.92
C GLY A 48 0.88 -5.79 8.59
N VAL A 49 1.24 -5.13 7.49
CA VAL A 49 0.60 -3.90 6.98
C VAL A 49 -0.15 -4.22 5.70
N ALA A 50 -1.43 -3.85 5.63
CA ALA A 50 -2.23 -4.01 4.42
C ALA A 50 -1.94 -2.88 3.41
N ILE A 51 -1.77 -3.24 2.13
CA ILE A 51 -1.78 -2.29 1.02
C ILE A 51 -3.16 -2.29 0.36
N LEU A 52 -3.67 -1.09 0.07
CA LEU A 52 -4.82 -0.83 -0.79
C LEU A 52 -4.40 0.12 -1.92
N PHE A 53 -4.93 -0.08 -3.11
CA PHE A 53 -4.69 0.77 -4.28
C PHE A 53 -5.97 1.52 -4.60
N SER A 54 -5.97 2.86 -4.56
CA SER A 54 -7.12 3.68 -4.92
C SER A 54 -6.91 4.38 -6.26
N GLY A 55 -7.98 4.82 -6.92
CA GLY A 55 -7.90 5.63 -8.12
C GLY A 55 -7.23 4.94 -9.32
N CYS A 56 -7.20 3.61 -9.38
CA CYS A 56 -6.64 2.93 -10.55
C CYS A 56 -7.45 3.27 -11.80
N THR A 57 -6.83 4.00 -12.73
CA THR A 57 -7.45 4.35 -14.01
C THR A 57 -7.83 3.08 -14.80
N PRO A 58 -8.81 3.14 -15.73
CA PRO A 58 -9.17 1.99 -16.55
C PRO A 58 -7.99 1.37 -17.32
N CYS A 59 -7.03 2.20 -17.74
CA CYS A 59 -5.81 1.74 -18.40
C CYS A 59 -4.93 0.91 -17.46
N VAL A 60 -4.67 1.42 -16.25
CA VAL A 60 -3.92 0.71 -15.21
C VAL A 60 -4.64 -0.58 -14.80
N TRP A 61 -5.96 -0.53 -14.57
CA TRP A 61 -6.76 -1.72 -14.25
C TRP A 61 -6.67 -2.81 -15.33
N ALA A 62 -6.72 -2.42 -16.61
CA ALA A 62 -6.56 -3.34 -17.72
C ALA A 62 -5.13 -3.92 -17.82
N ALA A 63 -4.10 -3.17 -17.43
CA ALA A 63 -2.74 -3.67 -17.33
C ALA A 63 -2.60 -4.70 -16.19
N LEU A 64 -3.14 -4.39 -15.00
CA LEU A 64 -3.14 -5.30 -13.85
C LEU A 64 -3.87 -6.61 -14.17
N ASN A 65 -5.06 -6.56 -14.79
CA ASN A 65 -5.84 -7.76 -15.17
C ASN A 65 -5.15 -8.65 -16.21
N ARG A 66 -4.26 -8.10 -17.04
CA ARG A 66 -3.51 -8.86 -18.06
C ARG A 66 -2.21 -9.46 -17.51
N SER A 67 -1.89 -9.15 -16.26
CA SER A 67 -0.71 -9.65 -15.56
C SER A 67 -1.09 -10.62 -14.45
N ASP A 68 -0.10 -11.22 -13.81
CA ASP A 68 -0.30 -12.07 -12.62
C ASP A 68 -0.54 -11.26 -11.34
N PHE A 69 -0.77 -9.94 -11.43
CA PHE A 69 -0.92 -9.07 -10.27
C PHE A 69 -1.98 -9.58 -9.28
N PHE A 70 -3.15 -9.99 -9.82
CA PHE A 70 -4.27 -10.47 -9.01
C PHE A 70 -4.13 -11.91 -8.50
N SER A 71 -3.05 -12.61 -8.84
CA SER A 71 -2.69 -13.88 -8.20
C SER A 71 -2.06 -13.67 -6.81
N THR A 72 -1.45 -12.50 -6.59
CA THR A 72 -0.76 -12.14 -5.36
C THR A 72 -1.56 -11.14 -4.53
N VAL A 73 -2.13 -10.12 -5.18
CA VAL A 73 -2.92 -9.07 -4.53
C VAL A 73 -4.39 -9.32 -4.81
N SER A 74 -5.22 -9.49 -3.77
CA SER A 74 -6.65 -9.74 -4.00
C SER A 74 -7.35 -8.53 -4.62
N LYS A 75 -8.31 -8.77 -5.52
CA LYS A 75 -9.03 -7.72 -6.27
C LYS A 75 -9.76 -6.75 -5.37
N GLU A 76 -10.18 -7.21 -4.19
CA GLU A 76 -10.86 -6.42 -3.15
C GLU A 76 -9.96 -5.34 -2.54
N ARG A 77 -8.66 -5.33 -2.86
CA ARG A 77 -7.69 -4.32 -2.43
C ARG A 77 -7.45 -3.22 -3.46
N VAL A 78 -8.10 -3.28 -4.63
CA VAL A 78 -7.93 -2.32 -5.72
C VAL A 78 -9.27 -1.63 -6.00
N PHE A 79 -9.27 -0.30 -5.92
CA PHE A 79 -10.46 0.55 -6.02
C PHE A 79 -10.31 1.51 -7.19
N SER A 80 -11.39 1.68 -7.96
CA SER A 80 -11.45 2.61 -9.09
C SER A 80 -11.60 4.08 -8.66
N SER A 81 -12.16 4.32 -7.47
CA SER A 81 -12.48 5.65 -6.91
C SER A 81 -12.65 5.55 -5.40
#